data_AF-A0A847H434-F1
#
_entry.id   AF-A0A847H434-F1
#
_cell.length_a   1.000
_cell.length_b   1.000
_cell.length_c   1.000
_cell.angle_alpha   90.00
_cell.angle_beta   90.00
_cell.angle_gamma   90.00
#
_symmetry.space_group_name_H-M   'P 1'
#
loop_
_entity.id
_entity.type
_entity.pdbx_description
1 polymer ?
#
loop_
_entity_poly.entity_id
_entity_poly.type
_entity_poly.pdbx_seq_one_letter_code
_entity_poly.pdbx_strand_id
1 'polypeptide(L)'
;MILAEGITEEILLTAFSNAAGLDFDKNGIKIVSSGGKNKILKQYDRLRREAGFPILMIFDSDGHELAEATKKSLRSIDDVYVIPQGEFEDILPEELICKAINSHYRLFGEINVADIEGTGLKSHILERLWQKKGFGKFRKAEFASIVAGHISNATSLSTELKVLFSKINNMLSATSQESIK
;
A
#
# COMPACT_ATOMS: atom_id res chain seq x y z
N MET A 1 4.30 1.41 -13.59
CA MET A 1 4.01 2.52 -12.65
C MET A 1 2.86 2.13 -11.76
N ILE A 2 2.86 2.55 -10.50
CA ILE A 2 1.77 2.31 -9.54
C ILE A 2 1.19 3.66 -9.12
N LEU A 3 -0.12 3.84 -9.27
CA LEU A 3 -0.85 4.99 -8.76
C LEU A 3 -1.58 4.56 -7.49
N ALA A 4 -1.21 5.14 -6.35
CA ALA A 4 -1.82 4.84 -5.06
C ALA A 4 -2.64 6.02 -4.55
N GLU A 5 -3.53 5.77 -3.58
CA GLU A 5 -4.45 6.77 -3.05
C GLU A 5 -3.73 7.75 -2.11
N GLY A 6 -2.96 7.21 -1.17
CA GLY A 6 -2.29 7.95 -0.11
C GLY A 6 -0.77 7.86 -0.10
N ILE A 7 -0.18 8.58 0.85
CA ILE A 7 1.28 8.61 1.10
C ILE A 7 1.74 7.34 1.84
N THR A 8 0.85 6.69 2.58
CA THR A 8 1.13 5.45 3.30
C THR A 8 1.61 4.38 2.32
N GLU A 9 0.90 4.20 1.21
CA GLU A 9 1.19 3.21 0.18
C GLU A 9 2.48 3.53 -0.56
N GLU A 10 2.76 4.81 -0.85
CA GLU A 10 4.01 5.22 -1.49
C GLU A 10 5.23 4.80 -0.66
N ILE A 11 5.17 4.99 0.65
CA ILE A 11 6.25 4.61 1.58
C ILE A 11 6.27 3.08 1.76
N LEU A 12 5.13 2.48 2.11
CA LEU A 12 5.09 1.08 2.53
C LEU A 12 5.20 0.09 1.37
N LEU A 13 4.63 0.36 0.19
CA LEU A 13 4.80 -0.55 -0.95
C LEU A 13 6.27 -0.64 -1.36
N THR A 14 7.00 0.47 -1.31
CA THR A 14 8.45 0.47 -1.56
C THR A 14 9.15 -0.41 -0.53
N ALA A 15 8.86 -0.25 0.76
CA ALA A 15 9.50 -1.04 1.81
C ALA A 15 9.14 -2.54 1.73
N PHE A 16 7.87 -2.87 1.49
CA PHE A 16 7.43 -4.26 1.34
C PHE A 16 7.93 -4.92 0.05
N SER A 17 8.24 -4.15 -1.00
CA SER A 17 8.75 -4.69 -2.26
C SER A 17 10.02 -5.52 -2.04
N ASN A 18 10.96 -4.99 -1.27
CA ASN A 18 12.19 -5.68 -0.90
C ASN A 18 11.89 -6.96 -0.08
N ALA A 19 10.96 -6.89 0.87
CA ALA A 19 10.54 -8.06 1.65
C ALA A 19 9.82 -9.13 0.80
N ALA A 20 9.18 -8.71 -0.30
CA ALA A 20 8.57 -9.59 -1.29
C ALA A 20 9.57 -10.11 -2.34
N GLY A 21 10.85 -9.74 -2.25
CA GLY A 21 11.89 -10.13 -3.21
C GLY A 21 11.79 -9.39 -4.55
N LEU A 22 11.05 -8.28 -4.61
CA LEU A 22 10.86 -7.48 -5.80
C LEU A 22 11.46 -6.10 -5.62
N ASP A 23 12.61 -5.85 -6.24
CA ASP A 23 13.29 -4.56 -6.18
C ASP A 23 12.63 -3.58 -7.17
N PHE A 24 11.84 -2.62 -6.65
CA PHE A 24 11.09 -1.68 -7.49
C PHE A 24 12.02 -0.81 -8.34
N ASP A 25 13.14 -0.35 -7.80
CA ASP A 25 14.08 0.51 -8.53
C ASP A 25 14.72 -0.25 -9.69
N LYS A 26 15.18 -1.50 -9.46
CA LYS A 26 15.74 -2.34 -10.53
C LYS A 26 14.74 -2.68 -11.62
N ASN A 27 13.46 -2.77 -11.27
CA ASN A 27 12.37 -3.06 -12.21
C ASN A 27 11.74 -1.79 -12.82
N GLY A 28 12.27 -0.59 -12.53
CA GLY A 28 11.72 0.67 -13.04
C GLY A 28 10.31 0.98 -12.55
N ILE A 29 9.91 0.43 -11.40
CA ILE A 29 8.59 0.64 -10.80
C ILE A 29 8.63 1.91 -9.95
N LYS A 30 7.90 2.93 -10.39
CA LYS A 30 7.61 4.12 -9.60
C LYS A 30 6.21 4.05 -8.99
N ILE A 31 6.09 4.31 -7.69
CA ILE A 31 4.82 4.56 -7.01
C ILE A 31 4.58 6.07 -6.95
N VAL A 32 3.33 6.48 -7.13
CA VAL A 32 2.91 7.88 -7.05
C VAL A 32 1.67 7.96 -6.17
N SER A 33 1.78 8.64 -5.02
CA SER A 33 0.61 9.03 -4.24
C SER A 33 -0.20 10.07 -5.01
N SER A 34 -1.48 9.78 -5.22
CA SER A 34 -2.39 10.65 -5.97
C SER A 34 -3.16 11.62 -5.08
N GLY A 35 -3.25 11.37 -3.77
CA GLY A 35 -3.99 12.20 -2.82
C GLY A 35 -5.51 12.06 -2.96
N GLY A 36 -5.99 10.83 -3.16
CA GLY A 36 -7.41 10.45 -3.25
C GLY A 36 -7.80 9.73 -4.55
N LYS A 37 -8.79 8.82 -4.46
CA LYS A 37 -9.29 8.00 -5.58
C LYS A 37 -9.66 8.75 -6.87
N ASN A 38 -10.28 9.94 -6.76
CA ASN A 38 -10.62 10.75 -7.93
C ASN A 38 -9.38 11.31 -8.65
N LYS A 39 -8.28 11.55 -7.91
CA LYS A 39 -7.03 12.03 -8.50
C LYS A 39 -6.26 10.89 -9.18
N ILE A 40 -6.37 9.65 -8.68
CA ILE A 40 -5.85 8.46 -9.38
C ILE A 40 -6.44 8.42 -10.80
N LEU A 41 -7.76 8.51 -10.93
CA LEU A 41 -8.41 8.46 -12.25
C LEU A 41 -7.97 9.57 -13.18
N LYS A 42 -7.93 10.82 -12.68
CA LYS A 42 -7.47 11.96 -13.49
C LYS A 42 -6.04 11.77 -13.98
N GLN A 43 -5.17 11.22 -13.13
CA GLN A 43 -3.78 10.92 -13.51
C GLN A 43 -3.72 9.79 -14.52
N TYR A 44 -4.46 8.71 -14.30
CA TYR A 44 -4.55 7.58 -15.23
C TYR A 44 -5.07 8.01 -16.60
N ASP A 45 -6.15 8.80 -16.67
CA ASP A 45 -6.73 9.31 -17.91
C ASP A 45 -5.76 10.14 -18.74
N ARG A 46 -4.88 10.89 -18.08
CA ARG A 46 -3.79 11.65 -18.69
C ARG A 46 -2.70 10.71 -19.19
N LEU A 47 -2.22 9.82 -18.31
CA LEU A 47 -1.06 8.96 -18.58
C LEU A 47 -1.36 7.88 -19.64
N ARG A 48 -2.54 7.25 -19.62
CA ARG A 48 -2.87 6.13 -20.51
C ARG A 48 -2.77 6.45 -21.99
N ARG A 49 -2.89 7.73 -22.36
CA ARG A 49 -2.83 8.21 -23.75
C ARG A 49 -1.41 8.29 -24.29
N GLU A 50 -0.43 8.45 -23.41
CA GLU A 50 0.97 8.76 -23.77
C GLU A 50 1.96 7.71 -23.26
N ALA A 51 1.63 7.01 -22.17
CA ALA A 51 2.53 6.08 -21.51
C ALA A 51 2.71 4.78 -22.31
N GLY A 52 3.95 4.44 -22.66
CA GLY A 52 4.29 3.13 -23.24
C GLY A 52 4.48 2.01 -22.21
N PHE A 53 4.08 2.21 -20.95
CA PHE A 53 4.33 1.28 -19.85
C PHE A 53 3.03 0.91 -19.09
N PRO A 54 3.01 -0.25 -18.41
CA PRO A 54 1.92 -0.68 -17.55
C PRO A 54 1.66 0.27 -16.37
N ILE A 55 0.39 0.51 -16.09
CA ILE A 55 -0.09 1.27 -14.93
C ILE A 55 -0.97 0.37 -14.07
N LEU A 56 -0.60 0.21 -12.80
CA LEU A 56 -1.43 -0.40 -11.77
C LEU A 56 -2.05 0.70 -10.91
N MET A 57 -3.36 0.72 -10.77
CA MET A 57 -4.06 1.60 -9.82
C MET A 57 -4.43 0.82 -8.57
N ILE A 58 -4.13 1.38 -7.39
CA ILE A 58 -4.47 0.80 -6.09
C ILE A 58 -5.48 1.72 -5.40
N PHE A 59 -6.62 1.15 -5.01
CA PHE A 59 -7.69 1.84 -4.29
C PHE A 59 -7.89 1.22 -2.91
N ASP A 60 -8.27 2.07 -1.95
CA ASP A 60 -8.89 1.60 -0.71
C ASP A 60 -10.24 0.92 -1.01
N SER A 61 -10.77 0.17 -0.04
CA SER A 61 -12.00 -0.62 -0.23
C SER A 61 -13.22 0.23 -0.63
N ASP A 62 -13.28 1.49 -0.21
CA ASP A 62 -14.34 2.44 -0.54
C ASP A 62 -14.27 2.97 -2.00
N GLY A 63 -13.22 2.56 -2.73
CA GLY A 63 -13.00 2.85 -4.15
C GLY A 63 -13.52 1.75 -5.08
N HIS A 64 -14.17 0.70 -4.57
CA HIS A 64 -14.58 -0.46 -5.36
C HIS A 64 -15.45 -0.10 -6.59
N GLU A 65 -16.50 0.70 -6.42
CA GLU A 65 -17.37 1.11 -7.54
C GLU A 65 -16.59 1.85 -8.63
N LEU A 66 -15.64 2.70 -8.20
CA LEU A 66 -14.79 3.48 -9.10
C LEU A 66 -13.80 2.59 -9.85
N ALA A 67 -13.22 1.61 -9.16
CA ALA A 67 -12.37 0.59 -9.74
C ALA A 67 -13.10 -0.25 -10.79
N GLU A 68 -14.32 -0.72 -10.49
CA GLU A 68 -15.15 -1.50 -11.43
C GLU A 68 -15.55 -0.69 -12.67
N ALA A 69 -15.90 0.58 -12.49
CA ALA A 69 -16.15 1.47 -13.63
C ALA A 69 -14.88 1.64 -14.49
N THR A 70 -13.72 1.76 -13.85
CA THR A 70 -12.43 1.96 -14.53
C THR A 70 -12.00 0.73 -15.33
N LYS A 71 -12.22 -0.47 -14.79
CA LYS A 71 -11.90 -1.76 -15.45
C LYS A 71 -12.48 -1.88 -16.87
N LYS A 72 -13.65 -1.28 -17.12
CA LYS A 72 -14.31 -1.28 -18.43
C LYS A 72 -13.54 -0.50 -19.52
N SER A 73 -12.58 0.34 -19.12
CA SER A 73 -11.81 1.21 -20.03
C SER A 73 -10.30 1.12 -19.83
N LEU A 74 -9.83 0.05 -19.17
CA LEU A 74 -8.40 -0.22 -19.02
C LEU A 74 -7.76 -0.56 -20.36
N ARG A 75 -6.50 -0.19 -20.54
CA ARG A 75 -5.68 -0.77 -21.61
C ARG A 75 -5.37 -2.22 -21.24
N SER A 76 -5.08 -3.06 -22.23
CA SER A 76 -4.77 -4.48 -22.01
C SER A 76 -3.55 -4.73 -21.12
N ILE A 77 -2.65 -3.76 -21.01
CA ILE A 77 -1.42 -3.81 -20.20
C ILE A 77 -1.58 -3.18 -18.80
N ASP A 78 -2.73 -2.58 -18.50
CA ASP A 78 -2.99 -1.92 -17.23
C ASP A 78 -3.91 -2.75 -16.35
N ASP A 79 -3.90 -2.45 -15.05
CA ASP A 79 -4.71 -3.19 -14.10
C ASP A 79 -5.13 -2.34 -12.91
N VAL A 80 -6.09 -2.85 -12.14
CA VAL A 80 -6.60 -2.25 -10.92
C VAL A 80 -6.57 -3.27 -9.79
N TYR A 81 -6.15 -2.82 -8.62
CA TYR A 81 -6.26 -3.54 -7.36
C TYR A 81 -7.08 -2.73 -6.36
N VAL A 82 -8.00 -3.41 -5.67
CA VAL A 82 -8.79 -2.82 -4.59
C VAL A 82 -8.46 -3.58 -3.32
N ILE A 83 -8.13 -2.86 -2.27
CA ILE A 83 -7.88 -3.45 -0.96
C ILE A 83 -9.16 -4.14 -0.48
N PRO A 84 -9.11 -5.40 0.00
CA PRO A 84 -10.32 -6.15 0.31
C PRO A 84 -11.20 -5.51 1.39
N GLN A 85 -10.57 -4.86 2.38
CA GLN A 85 -11.26 -4.22 3.48
C GLN A 85 -10.46 -3.01 3.97
N GLY A 86 -11.18 -1.92 4.26
CA GLY A 86 -10.62 -0.72 4.85
C GLY A 86 -9.64 0.00 3.94
N GLU A 87 -8.58 0.49 4.57
CA GLU A 87 -7.48 1.25 3.95
C GLU A 87 -6.19 0.42 3.95
N PHE A 88 -5.10 0.96 3.42
CA PHE A 88 -3.81 0.26 3.42
C PHE A 88 -3.30 -0.14 4.80
N GLU A 89 -3.60 0.64 5.83
CA GLU A 89 -3.22 0.28 7.20
C GLU A 89 -3.88 -1.03 7.68
N ASP A 90 -5.09 -1.34 7.20
CA ASP A 90 -5.86 -2.51 7.64
C ASP A 90 -5.19 -3.84 7.24
N ILE A 91 -4.50 -3.88 6.10
CA ILE A 91 -3.83 -5.07 5.59
C ILE A 91 -2.41 -5.28 6.15
N LEU A 92 -1.96 -4.43 7.07
CA LEU A 92 -0.65 -4.59 7.72
C LEU A 92 -0.74 -5.62 8.86
N PRO A 93 0.25 -6.53 8.99
CA PRO A 93 0.29 -7.45 10.12
C PRO A 93 0.39 -6.72 11.46
N GLU A 94 -0.43 -7.14 12.42
CA GLU A 94 -0.53 -6.55 13.76
C GLU A 94 0.81 -6.63 14.50
N GLU A 95 1.48 -7.77 14.43
CA GLU A 95 2.79 -7.96 15.06
C GLU A 95 3.85 -6.98 14.53
N LEU A 96 3.82 -6.68 13.23
CA LEU A 96 4.72 -5.69 12.63
C LEU A 96 4.41 -4.29 13.17
N ILE A 97 3.13 -3.92 13.25
CA ILE A 97 2.71 -2.64 13.82
C ILE A 97 3.18 -2.51 15.26
N CYS A 98 2.92 -3.50 16.11
CA CYS A 98 3.33 -3.50 17.51
C CYS A 98 4.85 -3.39 17.65
N LYS A 99 5.60 -4.20 16.90
CA LYS A 99 7.07 -4.16 16.90
C LYS A 99 7.59 -2.77 16.53
N ALA A 100 7.06 -2.18 15.47
CA ALA A 100 7.52 -0.88 14.98
C ALA A 100 7.22 0.24 15.98
N ILE A 101 6.00 0.28 16.53
CA ILE A 101 5.59 1.29 17.51
C ILE A 101 6.38 1.14 18.80
N ASN A 102 6.52 -0.08 19.35
CA ASN A 102 7.24 -0.31 20.60
C ASN A 102 8.74 0.01 20.47
N SER A 103 9.33 -0.21 19.30
CA SER A 103 10.70 0.20 19.05
C SER A 103 10.83 1.73 19.00
N HIS A 104 9.93 2.41 18.28
CA HIS A 104 9.98 3.85 18.10
C HIS A 104 9.65 4.63 19.38
N TYR A 105 8.61 4.21 20.11
CA TYR A 105 8.11 4.86 21.33
C TYR A 105 8.54 4.16 22.62
N ARG A 106 9.67 3.45 22.61
CA ARG A 106 10.18 2.62 23.73
C ARG A 106 10.15 3.30 25.09
N LEU A 107 10.31 4.63 25.16
CA LEU A 107 10.31 5.41 26.40
C LEU A 107 8.91 5.79 26.91
N PHE A 108 7.88 5.72 26.07
CA PHE A 108 6.52 6.14 26.37
C PHE A 108 5.61 4.96 26.77
N GLY A 109 6.04 3.73 26.47
CA GLY A 109 5.36 2.50 26.85
C GLY A 109 5.22 1.54 25.68
N GLU A 110 4.65 0.38 25.97
CA GLU A 110 4.41 -0.67 24.99
C GLU A 110 2.93 -0.78 24.64
N ILE A 111 2.69 -1.23 23.41
CA ILE A 111 1.40 -1.66 22.89
C ILE A 111 1.48 -3.16 22.58
N ASN A 112 0.34 -3.83 22.59
CA ASN A 112 0.23 -5.22 22.15
C ASN A 112 -0.84 -5.37 21.06
N VAL A 113 -0.97 -6.58 20.52
CA VAL A 113 -1.92 -6.87 19.44
C VAL A 113 -3.35 -6.53 19.87
N ALA A 114 -3.73 -6.81 21.12
CA ALA A 114 -5.05 -6.48 21.65
C ALA A 114 -5.33 -4.96 21.77
N ASP A 115 -4.30 -4.10 21.76
CA ASP A 115 -4.47 -2.64 21.69
C ASP A 115 -4.85 -2.17 20.27
N ILE A 116 -4.58 -2.98 19.23
CA ILE A 116 -4.86 -2.66 17.82
C ILE A 116 -5.90 -3.60 17.19
N GLU A 117 -6.28 -4.68 17.86
CA GLU A 117 -7.44 -5.50 17.53
C GLU A 117 -8.74 -4.78 17.92
N GLY A 118 -9.72 -4.80 17.02
CA GLY A 118 -11.01 -4.21 17.30
C GLY A 118 -11.93 -4.20 16.09
N THR A 119 -13.18 -3.82 16.33
CA THR A 119 -14.17 -3.63 15.27
C THR A 119 -14.01 -2.23 14.69
N GLY A 120 -13.59 -2.16 13.42
CA GLY A 120 -13.47 -0.90 12.67
C GLY A 120 -12.21 -0.81 11.83
N LEU A 121 -12.01 0.35 11.20
CA LEU A 121 -10.80 0.65 10.42
C LEU A 121 -9.60 0.83 11.33
N LYS A 122 -8.47 0.23 10.94
CA LYS A 122 -7.23 0.28 11.70
C LYS A 122 -6.70 1.69 11.85
N SER A 123 -6.89 2.56 10.87
CA SER A 123 -6.57 3.99 10.98
C SER A 123 -7.27 4.66 12.16
N HIS A 124 -8.56 4.40 12.38
CA HIS A 124 -9.29 4.92 13.54
C HIS A 124 -8.83 4.32 14.87
N ILE A 125 -8.47 3.02 14.88
CA ILE A 125 -7.93 2.37 16.08
C ILE A 125 -6.59 3.00 16.46
N LEU A 126 -5.69 3.18 15.48
CA LEU A 126 -4.38 3.80 15.67
C LEU A 126 -4.50 5.26 16.13
N GLU A 127 -5.44 6.04 15.58
CA GLU A 127 -5.69 7.42 16.04
C GLU A 127 -6.06 7.49 17.52
N ARG A 128 -6.97 6.62 17.98
CA ARG A 128 -7.36 6.55 19.39
C ARG A 128 -6.20 6.06 20.26
N LEU A 129 -5.43 5.09 19.77
CA LEU A 129 -4.27 4.55 20.47
C LEU A 129 -3.21 5.64 20.71
N TRP A 130 -2.91 6.46 19.69
CA TRP A 130 -1.96 7.58 19.80
C TRP A 130 -2.37 8.56 20.90
N GLN A 131 -3.66 8.92 20.94
CA GLN A 131 -4.20 9.80 21.98
C GLN A 131 -4.11 9.16 23.35
N LYS A 132 -4.51 7.89 23.49
CA LYS A 132 -4.52 7.15 24.76
C LYS A 132 -3.11 6.96 25.34
N LYS A 133 -2.12 6.67 24.50
CA LYS A 133 -0.72 6.40 24.91
C LYS A 133 0.13 7.68 24.98
N GLY A 134 -0.41 8.83 24.61
CA GLY A 134 0.31 10.10 24.68
C GLY A 134 1.40 10.24 23.60
N PHE A 135 1.28 9.53 22.47
CA PHE A 135 2.21 9.64 21.34
C PHE A 135 1.99 10.92 20.50
N GLY A 136 1.02 11.75 20.88
CA GLY A 136 0.65 12.96 20.18
C GLY A 136 -0.39 12.71 19.09
N LYS A 137 -0.38 13.55 18.04
CA LYS A 137 -1.32 13.42 16.91
C LYS A 137 -0.83 12.33 15.97
N PHE A 138 -1.70 11.36 15.67
CA PHE A 138 -1.44 10.35 14.65
C PHE A 138 -1.28 11.01 13.26
N ARG A 139 -0.19 10.65 12.57
CA ARG A 139 0.12 11.11 11.22
C ARG A 139 0.46 9.90 10.35
N LYS A 140 -0.35 9.64 9.33
CA LYS A 140 -0.19 8.47 8.43
C LYS A 140 1.23 8.35 7.83
N ALA A 141 1.81 9.45 7.35
CA ALA A 141 3.17 9.43 6.78
C ALA A 141 4.26 9.06 7.80
N GLU A 142 4.12 9.55 9.05
CA GLU A 142 5.04 9.22 10.14
C GLU A 142 4.89 7.75 10.54
N PHE A 143 3.65 7.30 10.72
CA PHE A 143 3.34 5.89 10.96
C PHE A 143 3.92 4.98 9.88
N ALA A 144 3.70 5.30 8.60
CA ALA A 144 4.24 4.55 7.47
C ALA A 144 5.77 4.48 7.52
N SER A 145 6.44 5.59 7.86
CA SER A 145 7.91 5.63 7.99
C SER A 145 8.41 4.77 9.16
N ILE A 146 7.71 4.79 10.30
CA ILE A 146 8.01 3.96 11.47
C ILE A 146 7.89 2.47 11.11
N VAL A 147 6.80 2.08 10.46
CA VAL A 147 6.55 0.69 10.04
C VAL A 147 7.58 0.26 8.98
N ALA A 148 7.86 1.12 7.99
CA ALA A 148 8.84 0.84 6.93
C ALA A 148 10.21 0.44 7.48
N GLY A 149 10.69 1.11 8.53
CA GLY A 149 11.97 0.81 9.18
C GLY A 149 12.06 -0.57 9.85
N HIS A 150 10.94 -1.30 9.96
CA HIS A 150 10.87 -2.60 10.64
C HIS A 150 10.53 -3.77 9.71
N ILE A 151 10.25 -3.47 8.44
CA ILE A 151 10.03 -4.46 7.40
C ILE A 151 11.39 -5.06 7.02
N SER A 152 11.55 -6.37 7.23
CA SER A 152 12.86 -7.03 7.08
C SER A 152 12.83 -8.30 6.23
N ASN A 153 11.70 -9.00 6.16
CA ASN A 153 11.61 -10.29 5.48
C ASN A 153 10.16 -10.60 5.07
N ALA A 154 9.99 -11.69 4.30
CA ALA A 154 8.69 -12.13 3.79
C ALA A 154 7.67 -12.49 4.89
N THR A 155 8.09 -12.76 6.14
CA THR A 155 7.15 -12.99 7.26
C THR A 155 6.42 -11.72 7.66
N SER A 156 6.89 -10.56 7.20
CA SER A 156 6.24 -9.26 7.41
C SER A 156 5.08 -9.01 6.43
N LEU A 157 4.81 -9.92 5.49
CA LEU A 157 3.72 -9.78 4.51
C LEU A 157 2.46 -10.52 4.97
N SER A 158 1.36 -9.79 5.07
CA SER A 158 0.01 -10.35 5.20
C SER A 158 -0.38 -11.13 3.93
N THR A 159 -1.49 -11.87 4.01
CA THR A 159 -2.04 -12.60 2.86
C THR A 159 -2.38 -11.65 1.72
N GLU A 160 -2.98 -10.51 2.05
CA GLU A 160 -3.42 -9.48 1.11
C GLU A 160 -2.23 -8.82 0.42
N LEU A 161 -1.18 -8.50 1.17
CA LEU A 161 0.07 -7.99 0.59
C LEU A 161 0.72 -9.01 -0.35
N LYS A 162 0.73 -10.30 0.00
CA LYS A 162 1.25 -11.36 -0.90
C LYS A 162 0.46 -11.42 -2.22
N VAL A 163 -0.86 -11.28 -2.16
CA VAL A 163 -1.71 -11.23 -3.37
C VAL A 163 -1.38 -10.00 -4.21
N LEU A 164 -1.22 -8.82 -3.58
CA LEU A 164 -0.84 -7.59 -4.28
C LEU A 164 0.53 -7.71 -4.97
N PHE A 165 1.56 -8.21 -4.28
CA PHE A 165 2.89 -8.37 -4.87
C PHE A 165 2.92 -9.44 -5.97
N SER A 166 2.15 -10.52 -5.83
CA SER A 166 1.98 -11.51 -6.89
C SER A 166 1.38 -10.87 -8.16
N LYS A 167 0.37 -10.01 -7.99
CA LYS A 167 -0.22 -9.26 -9.11
C LYS A 167 0.81 -8.33 -9.79
N ILE A 168 1.57 -7.58 -9.01
CA ILE A 168 2.64 -6.70 -9.54
C ILE A 168 3.66 -7.53 -10.33
N ASN A 169 4.09 -8.67 -9.79
CA ASN A 169 5.06 -9.55 -10.44
C ASN A 169 4.53 -10.15 -11.76
N ASN A 170 3.24 -10.50 -11.81
CA ASN A 170 2.61 -11.01 -13.03
C ASN A 170 2.58 -9.95 -14.14
N MET A 171 2.28 -8.68 -13.81
CA MET A 171 2.30 -7.58 -14.78
C MET A 171 3.71 -7.33 -15.36
N LEU A 172 4.75 -7.43 -14.53
CA LEU A 172 6.14 -7.32 -15.00
C LEU A 172 6.53 -8.46 -15.96
N SER A 173 6.12 -9.69 -15.61
CA SER A 173 6.42 -10.88 -16.40
C SER A 173 5.74 -10.85 -17.77
N ALA A 174 4.49 -10.39 -17.83
CA ALA A 174 3.75 -10.23 -19.09
C ALA A 174 4.42 -9.21 -20.04
N THR A 175 4.90 -8.10 -19.48
CA THR A 175 5.57 -7.03 -20.25
C THR A 175 6.91 -7.47 -20.84
N SER A 176 7.64 -8.32 -20.11
CA SER A 176 8.94 -8.84 -20.55
C SER A 176 8.82 -9.78 -21.75
N GLN A 177 7.69 -10.48 -21.91
CA GLN A 177 7.45 -11.40 -23.03
C GLN A 177 6.98 -10.69 -24.31
N GLU A 178 6.32 -9.54 -24.21
CA GLU A 178 5.90 -8.74 -25.39
C GLU A 178 7.06 -7.99 -26.03
N SER A 179 8.12 -7.67 -25.30
CA SER A 179 9.30 -6.95 -25.81
C SER A 179 10.24 -7.80 -26.69
N ILE A 180 9.95 -9.10 -26.85
CA ILE A 180 10.77 -10.08 -27.61
C ILE A 180 10.08 -10.50 -28.92
N LYS A 181 8.91 -9.94 -29.24
CA LYS A 181 8.19 -10.16 -30.51
C LYS A 181 8.24 -8.92 -31.39
#